data_AF-A0A3P7MQS9-F1
#
_entry.id   AF-A0A3P7MQS9-F1
#
_cell.length_a   1.000
_cell.length_b   1.000
_cell.length_c   1.000
_cell.angle_alpha   90.00
_cell.angle_beta   90.00
_cell.angle_gamma   90.00
#
_symmetry.space_group_name_H-M   'P 1'
#
loop_
_entity.id
_entity.type
_entity.pdbx_description
1 polymer ?
#
loop_
_entity_poly.entity_id
_entity_poly.type
_entity_poly.pdbx_seq_one_letter_code
_entity_poly.pdbx_strand_id
1 'polypeptide(L)'
;MLQLYLTRTNRYFRSLADVKNFTNIFAAGDCMNTPNAKTAAAVSSHLKTIGKNLTAAMEGKELPAKYDGYASCPIIVGRYRGMLAEFNSKGTMETLPINQAKPGFYAFLMKRYLMAFLYWNFLVKGWWNGPSTIRKILHLGFVPKQK
;
A
#
# COMPACT_ATOMS: atom_id res chain seq x y z
N MET A 1 14.82 4.60 -12.82
CA MET A 1 15.73 3.56 -13.33
C MET A 1 15.72 2.39 -12.37
N LEU A 2 14.83 1.42 -12.62
CA LEU A 2 14.87 0.04 -12.13
C LEU A 2 13.78 -0.69 -12.92
N GLN A 3 14.15 -1.05 -14.15
CA GLN A 3 13.31 -1.76 -15.11
C GLN A 3 13.64 -3.25 -14.96
N LEU A 4 12.74 -4.04 -14.39
CA LEU A 4 12.81 -5.50 -14.50
C LEU A 4 11.69 -5.94 -15.46
N TYR A 5 12.13 -6.32 -16.66
CA TYR A 5 11.48 -6.98 -17.79
C TYR A 5 10.03 -6.63 -18.12
N LEU A 6 9.87 -5.84 -19.19
CA LEU A 6 8.65 -5.67 -19.97
C LEU A 6 8.43 -6.87 -20.90
N THR A 7 7.40 -7.68 -20.66
CA THR A 7 6.72 -8.42 -21.74
C THR A 7 5.34 -7.84 -21.94
N ARG A 8 5.14 -7.32 -23.16
CA ARG A 8 3.94 -6.66 -23.67
C ARG A 8 2.83 -7.68 -23.85
N THR A 9 2.03 -7.96 -22.82
CA THR A 9 0.74 -8.65 -22.99
C THR A 9 -0.36 -7.97 -22.19
N ASN A 10 -1.38 -7.59 -22.95
CA ASN A 10 -2.60 -6.93 -22.53
C ASN A 10 -3.48 -7.93 -21.73
N ARG A 11 -4.28 -7.43 -20.78
CA ARG A 11 -5.35 -8.09 -19.99
C ARG A 11 -5.03 -8.75 -18.63
N TYR A 12 -5.50 -8.07 -17.57
CA TYR A 12 -5.89 -8.54 -16.22
C TYR A 12 -4.82 -9.26 -15.38
N PHE A 13 -4.02 -8.48 -14.63
CA PHE A 13 -3.11 -8.97 -13.59
C PHE A 13 -3.79 -8.75 -12.22
N ARG A 14 -4.48 -9.79 -11.72
CA ARG A 14 -5.08 -9.78 -10.37
C ARG A 14 -4.09 -10.42 -9.39
N SER A 15 -3.68 -9.61 -8.40
CA SER A 15 -3.01 -9.93 -7.12
C SER A 15 -1.86 -10.95 -7.09
N LEU A 16 -0.67 -10.43 -6.77
CA LEU A 16 0.26 -10.91 -5.72
C LEU A 16 0.28 -12.41 -5.40
N ALA A 17 0.58 -13.20 -6.44
CA ALA A 17 1.32 -14.47 -6.45
C ALA A 17 1.17 -15.22 -7.78
N ASP A 18 0.25 -14.80 -8.64
CA ASP A 18 0.12 -15.34 -9.99
C ASP A 18 0.32 -14.21 -11.00
N VAL A 19 1.54 -14.09 -11.53
CA VAL A 19 1.59 -13.90 -12.99
C VAL A 19 0.85 -15.12 -13.50
N LYS A 20 -0.31 -14.99 -14.15
CA LYS A 20 -1.28 -16.10 -14.42
C LYS A 20 -0.71 -17.47 -14.87
N ASN A 21 0.55 -17.53 -15.26
CA ASN A 21 1.26 -18.69 -15.76
C ASN A 21 2.55 -19.05 -14.97
N PHE A 22 2.91 -18.34 -13.89
CA PHE A 22 4.16 -18.56 -13.14
C PHE A 22 3.95 -18.40 -11.62
N THR A 23 4.10 -19.51 -10.90
CA THR A 23 3.91 -19.61 -9.44
C THR A 23 5.10 -19.10 -8.62
N ASN A 24 6.23 -18.84 -9.28
CA ASN A 24 7.49 -18.40 -8.65
C ASN A 24 7.85 -16.94 -8.94
N ILE A 25 6.97 -16.18 -9.60
CA ILE A 25 7.23 -14.78 -9.96
C ILE A 25 6.36 -13.85 -9.13
N PHE A 26 7.01 -12.93 -8.41
CA PHE A 26 6.35 -11.87 -7.64
C PHE A 26 6.62 -10.50 -8.27
N ALA A 27 5.60 -9.64 -8.29
CA ALA A 27 5.70 -8.28 -8.78
C ALA A 27 5.23 -7.29 -7.70
N ALA A 28 5.73 -6.06 -7.73
CA ALA A 28 5.35 -5.00 -6.79
C ALA A 28 5.34 -3.63 -7.47
N GLY A 29 4.44 -2.77 -7.02
CA GLY A 29 4.40 -1.35 -7.42
C GLY A 29 3.79 -1.11 -8.80
N ASP A 30 4.27 -0.07 -9.47
CA ASP A 30 3.59 0.53 -10.62
C ASP A 30 3.63 -0.34 -11.88
N CYS A 31 4.53 -1.33 -11.93
CA CYS A 31 4.58 -2.33 -13.01
C CYS A 31 3.42 -3.34 -12.93
N MET A 32 2.70 -3.40 -11.81
CA MET A 32 1.54 -4.27 -11.69
C MET A 32 0.30 -3.68 -12.35
N ASN A 33 -0.57 -4.56 -12.84
CA ASN A 33 -1.89 -4.20 -13.37
C ASN A 33 -2.98 -4.32 -12.30
N THR A 34 -2.68 -3.90 -11.08
CA THR A 34 -3.68 -3.83 -10.02
C THR A 34 -4.64 -2.66 -10.30
N PRO A 35 -5.95 -2.80 -10.04
CA PRO A 35 -6.96 -1.78 -10.34
C PRO A 35 -6.94 -0.59 -9.35
N ASN A 36 -5.95 -0.53 -8.46
CA ASN A 36 -5.79 0.51 -7.44
C ASN A 36 -4.91 1.66 -7.95
N ALA A 37 -4.87 2.76 -7.19
CA ALA A 37 -3.97 3.87 -7.47
C ALA A 37 -2.51 3.47 -7.23
N LYS A 38 -1.67 3.74 -8.23
CA LYS A 38 -0.22 3.46 -8.24
C LYS A 38 0.53 4.48 -7.38
N THR A 39 0.77 4.12 -6.12
CA THR A 39 1.33 5.01 -5.10
C THR A 39 2.38 4.30 -4.25
N ALA A 40 3.33 5.04 -3.68
CA ALA A 40 4.34 4.48 -2.76
C ALA A 40 3.70 3.83 -1.51
N ALA A 41 2.53 4.32 -1.08
CA ALA A 41 1.76 3.69 -0.01
C ALA A 41 1.26 2.30 -0.42
N ALA A 42 0.76 2.14 -1.65
CA ALA A 42 0.39 0.83 -2.18
C ALA A 42 1.60 -0.12 -2.26
N VAL A 43 2.77 0.38 -2.67
CA VAL A 43 4.03 -0.39 -2.68
C VAL A 43 4.32 -0.98 -1.29
N SER A 44 4.17 -0.21 -0.21
CA SER A 44 4.42 -0.73 1.14
C SER A 44 3.50 -1.90 1.52
N SER A 45 2.24 -1.86 1.10
CA SER A 45 1.31 -2.98 1.30
C SER A 45 1.62 -4.16 0.38
N HIS A 46 2.08 -3.91 -0.85
CA HIS A 46 2.55 -4.98 -1.73
C HIS A 46 3.75 -5.71 -1.11
N LEU A 47 4.76 -4.98 -0.62
CA LEU A 47 5.93 -5.56 0.03
C LEU A 47 5.56 -6.43 1.23
N LYS A 48 4.59 -6.01 2.05
CA LYS A 48 4.07 -6.82 3.16
C LYS A 48 3.47 -8.15 2.69
N THR A 49 2.66 -8.11 1.63
CA THR A 49 2.03 -9.33 1.09
C THR A 49 3.07 -10.24 0.45
N ILE A 50 3.99 -9.69 -0.35
CA ILE A 50 5.07 -10.46 -0.98
C ILE A 50 5.96 -11.11 0.06
N GLY A 51 6.38 -10.38 1.11
CA GLY A 51 7.25 -10.95 2.14
C GLY A 51 6.66 -12.21 2.77
N LYS A 52 5.37 -12.18 3.13
CA LYS A 52 4.68 -13.35 3.70
C LYS A 52 4.53 -14.50 2.69
N ASN A 53 4.14 -14.18 1.47
CA ASN A 53 3.92 -15.18 0.42
C ASN A 53 5.23 -15.81 -0.06
N LEU A 54 6.32 -15.04 -0.11
CA LEU A 54 7.64 -15.52 -0.48
C LEU A 54 8.17 -16.50 0.57
N THR A 55 8.06 -16.17 1.87
CA THR A 55 8.44 -17.10 2.94
C THR A 55 7.62 -18.40 2.86
N ALA A 56 6.29 -18.30 2.67
CA ALA A 56 5.44 -19.47 2.52
C ALA A 56 5.81 -20.32 1.29
N ALA A 57 6.10 -19.68 0.15
CA ALA A 57 6.52 -20.35 -1.08
C ALA A 57 7.86 -21.07 -0.91
N MET A 58 8.83 -20.46 -0.20
CA MET A 58 10.12 -21.09 0.12
C MET A 58 9.95 -22.31 1.03
N GLU A 59 8.92 -22.31 1.89
CA GLU A 59 8.57 -23.44 2.76
C GLU A 59 7.65 -24.47 2.08
N GLY A 60 7.29 -24.28 0.81
CA GLY A 60 6.37 -25.16 0.08
C GLY A 60 4.92 -25.11 0.57
N LYS A 61 4.53 -24.04 1.28
CA LYS A 61 3.19 -23.84 1.85
C LYS A 61 2.31 -23.02 0.92
N GLU A 62 0.99 -23.13 1.13
CA GLU A 62 0.03 -22.24 0.49
C GLU A 62 0.26 -20.77 0.87
N LEU A 63 -0.07 -19.88 -0.06
CA LEU A 63 0.20 -18.44 0.03
C LEU A 63 -0.85 -17.75 0.90
N PRO A 64 -0.50 -17.34 2.14
CA PRO A 64 -1.51 -16.98 3.13
C PRO A 64 -2.00 -15.54 3.01
N ALA A 65 -1.24 -14.65 2.35
CA ALA A 65 -1.53 -13.22 2.31
C ALA A 65 -2.17 -12.81 0.99
N LYS A 66 -3.28 -12.07 1.08
CA LYS A 66 -3.93 -11.40 -0.04
C LYS A 66 -3.83 -9.90 0.14
N TYR A 67 -3.54 -9.20 -0.95
CA TYR A 67 -3.53 -7.75 -0.98
C TYR A 67 -4.95 -7.21 -1.12
N ASP A 68 -5.27 -6.21 -0.32
CA ASP A 68 -6.61 -5.63 -0.18
C ASP A 68 -6.89 -4.46 -1.14
N GLY A 69 -5.91 -4.06 -1.95
CA GLY A 69 -6.03 -2.92 -2.86
C GLY A 69 -5.77 -1.57 -2.22
N TYR A 70 -5.23 -1.53 -0.99
CA TYR A 70 -4.97 -0.28 -0.27
C TYR A 70 -4.05 0.70 -1.03
N ALA A 71 -4.53 1.92 -1.22
CA ALA A 71 -3.75 3.04 -1.72
C ALA A 71 -3.96 4.28 -0.85
N SER A 72 -2.98 5.18 -0.87
CA SER A 72 -3.07 6.47 -0.19
C SER A 72 -2.51 7.59 -1.04
N CYS A 73 -3.25 8.69 -1.08
CA CYS A 73 -2.87 9.91 -1.79
C CYS A 73 -2.98 11.11 -0.83
N PRO A 74 -1.85 11.67 -0.37
CA PRO A 74 -1.85 12.93 0.37
C PRO A 74 -1.97 14.10 -0.63
N ILE A 75 -3.13 14.73 -0.68
CA ILE A 75 -3.47 15.82 -1.60
C ILE A 75 -3.17 17.16 -0.92
N ILE A 76 -2.32 17.99 -1.52
CA ILE A 76 -2.08 19.35 -1.02
C ILE A 76 -3.08 20.29 -1.68
N VAL A 77 -3.87 20.99 -0.88
CA VAL A 77 -4.95 21.87 -1.34
C VAL A 77 -4.71 23.35 -1.03
N GLY A 78 -3.59 23.66 -0.37
CA GLY A 78 -3.15 25.02 -0.15
C GLY A 78 -1.75 25.06 0.44
N ARG A 79 -1.21 26.27 0.64
CA ARG A 79 0.19 26.49 1.09
C ARG A 79 0.59 25.70 2.33
N TYR A 80 -0.37 25.50 3.26
CA TYR A 80 -0.18 24.79 4.52
C TYR A 80 -1.33 23.83 4.82
N ARG A 81 -2.08 23.38 3.81
CA ARG A 81 -3.26 22.53 4.01
C ARG A 81 -3.21 21.33 3.07
N GLY A 82 -3.47 20.15 3.64
CA GLY A 82 -3.58 18.92 2.89
C GLY A 82 -4.78 18.08 3.34
N MET A 83 -5.15 17.13 2.51
CA MET A 83 -6.10 16.06 2.80
C MET A 83 -5.39 14.73 2.61
N LEU A 84 -5.76 13.73 3.40
CA LEU A 84 -5.19 12.40 3.28
C LEU A 84 -6.28 11.46 2.76
N ALA A 85 -6.23 11.16 1.46
CA ALA A 85 -7.19 10.22 0.88
C ALA A 85 -6.63 8.80 1.02
N GLU A 86 -7.26 7.97 1.83
CA GLU A 86 -6.94 6.55 1.95
C GLU A 86 -8.13 5.70 1.51
N PHE A 87 -7.88 4.74 0.63
CA PHE A 87 -8.94 3.93 0.04
C PHE A 87 -8.43 2.57 -0.42
N ASN A 88 -9.36 1.66 -0.64
CA ASN A 88 -9.13 0.40 -1.32
C ASN A 88 -10.20 0.18 -2.40
N SER A 89 -10.22 -0.97 -3.06
CA SER A 89 -11.23 -1.28 -4.09
C SER A 89 -12.67 -1.31 -3.58
N LYS A 90 -12.90 -1.27 -2.26
CA LYS A 90 -14.22 -1.33 -1.63
C LYS A 90 -14.69 0.00 -1.03
N GLY A 91 -13.81 1.00 -0.90
CA GLY A 91 -14.17 2.30 -0.35
C GLY A 91 -13.06 2.96 0.46
N THR A 92 -13.43 3.95 1.28
CA THR A 92 -12.51 4.72 2.12
C THR A 92 -11.93 3.88 3.26
N MET A 93 -10.67 4.14 3.62
CA MET A 93 -9.90 3.31 4.55
C MET A 93 -8.93 4.15 5.38
N GLU A 94 -9.47 5.11 6.14
CA GLU A 94 -8.72 6.08 6.93
C GLU A 94 -7.91 5.43 8.06
N THR A 95 -6.62 5.76 8.16
CA THR A 95 -5.70 5.25 9.18
C THR A 95 -5.80 6.00 10.50
N LEU A 96 -6.04 7.31 10.44
CA LEU A 96 -6.11 8.16 11.62
C LEU A 96 -7.55 8.24 12.15
N PRO A 97 -7.77 8.36 13.47
CA PRO A 97 -9.10 8.52 14.07
C PRO A 97 -9.62 9.97 13.95
N ILE A 98 -9.34 10.62 12.81
CA ILE A 98 -9.77 11.98 12.47
C ILE A 98 -10.29 11.96 11.04
N ASN A 99 -11.27 12.81 10.73
CA ASN A 99 -11.81 12.91 9.38
C ASN A 99 -10.73 13.38 8.40
N GLN A 100 -10.27 12.48 7.52
CA GLN A 100 -9.17 12.75 6.61
C GLN A 100 -9.58 13.49 5.33
N ALA A 101 -10.88 13.52 5.06
CA ALA A 101 -11.48 14.31 3.99
C ALA A 101 -11.54 15.83 4.30
N LYS A 102 -11.29 16.24 5.55
CA LYS A 102 -11.19 17.67 5.89
C LYS A 102 -9.76 18.19 5.68
N PRO A 103 -9.56 19.29 4.92
CA PRO A 103 -8.26 19.93 4.80
C PRO A 103 -7.70 20.35 6.16
N GLY A 104 -6.52 19.85 6.50
CA GLY A 104 -5.85 20.13 7.77
C GLY A 104 -4.37 20.42 7.62
N PHE A 105 -3.81 21.12 8.62
CA PHE A 105 -2.37 21.36 8.70
C PHE A 105 -1.59 20.07 8.98
N TYR A 106 -2.20 19.13 9.72
CA TYR A 106 -1.57 17.84 10.07
C TYR A 106 -1.19 17.04 8.81
N ALA A 107 -2.08 16.95 7.81
CA ALA A 107 -1.83 16.18 6.59
C ALA A 107 -0.71 16.81 5.76
N PHE A 108 -0.62 18.15 5.75
CA PHE A 108 0.48 18.87 5.13
C PHE A 108 1.82 18.56 5.83
N LEU A 109 1.85 18.68 7.17
CA LEU A 109 3.07 18.43 7.95
C LEU A 109 3.54 16.98 7.82
N MET A 110 2.60 16.04 7.90
CA MET A 110 2.84 14.62 7.69
C MET A 110 3.42 14.34 6.31
N LYS A 111 2.82 14.89 5.24
CA LYS A 111 3.33 14.70 3.88
C LYS A 111 4.74 15.30 3.71
N ARG A 112 4.97 16.51 4.25
CA ARG A 112 6.21 17.25 4.04
C ARG A 112 7.39 16.67 4.80
N TYR A 113 7.21 16.30 6.06
CA TYR A 113 8.32 15.89 6.94
C TYR A 113 8.26 14.41 7.31
N LEU A 114 7.11 13.92 7.79
CA LEU A 114 7.01 12.55 8.29
C LEU A 114 7.21 11.52 7.18
N MET A 115 6.58 11.70 6.02
CA MET A 115 6.67 10.73 4.92
C MET A 115 8.08 10.64 4.32
N ALA A 116 8.80 11.76 4.20
CA ALA A 116 10.18 11.75 3.72
C ALA A 116 11.09 11.00 4.71
N PHE A 117 10.98 11.29 6.01
CA PHE A 117 11.71 10.59 7.05
C PHE A 117 11.40 9.08 7.05
N LEU A 118 10.12 8.73 6.99
CA LEU A 118 9.65 7.35 7.00
C LEU A 118 10.13 6.57 5.77
N TYR A 119 10.12 7.20 4.61
CA TYR A 119 10.59 6.61 3.36
C TYR A 119 12.05 6.17 3.48
N TRP A 120 12.95 7.10 3.83
CA TRP A 120 14.39 6.83 3.88
C TRP A 120 14.79 5.93 5.05
N ASN A 121 14.17 6.09 6.21
CA ASN A 121 14.60 5.38 7.41
C ASN A 121 13.93 4.02 7.61
N PHE A 122 12.73 3.80 7.05
CA PHE A 122 11.97 2.57 7.29
C PHE A 122 11.56 1.85 6.01
N LEU A 123 10.98 2.55 5.02
CA LEU A 123 10.49 1.88 3.80
C LEU A 123 11.63 1.27 3.00
N VAL A 124 12.67 2.04 2.69
CA VAL A 124 13.83 1.55 1.91
C VAL A 124 14.58 0.45 2.65
N LYS A 125 14.57 0.46 3.98
CA LYS A 125 15.20 -0.59 4.80
C LYS A 125 14.35 -1.86 4.92
N GLY A 126 13.09 -1.84 4.48
CA GLY A 126 12.15 -2.96 4.61
C GLY A 126 11.45 -3.09 5.96
N TRP A 127 11.57 -2.09 6.84
CA TRP A 127 10.99 -2.12 8.20
C TRP A 127 9.54 -1.61 8.20
N TRP A 128 9.09 -0.99 7.11
CA TRP A 128 7.75 -0.44 6.99
C TRP A 128 6.81 -1.38 6.22
N ASN A 129 5.80 -1.90 6.92
CA ASN A 129 4.79 -2.82 6.39
C ASN A 129 3.44 -2.14 6.12
N GLY A 130 3.46 -0.86 5.76
CA GLY A 130 2.25 -0.08 5.49
C GLY A 130 1.48 0.32 6.76
N PRO A 131 0.46 1.19 6.60
CA PRO A 131 -0.27 1.76 7.72
C PRO A 131 -1.32 0.82 8.32
N SER A 132 -1.53 -0.37 7.75
CA SER A 132 -2.49 -1.36 8.27
C SER A 132 -2.26 -1.73 9.74
N THR A 133 -1.00 -1.79 10.18
CA THR A 133 -0.66 -2.06 11.59
C THR A 133 -1.00 -0.88 12.48
N ILE A 134 -0.65 0.34 12.04
CA ILE A 134 -0.95 1.58 12.77
C ILE A 134 -2.45 1.81 12.87
N ARG A 135 -3.19 1.55 11.79
CA ARG A 135 -4.65 1.65 11.77
C ARG A 135 -5.27 0.76 12.84
N LYS A 136 -4.83 -0.50 12.95
CA LYS A 136 -5.32 -1.41 14.00
C LYS A 136 -5.02 -0.87 15.41
N ILE A 137 -3.85 -0.28 15.61
CA ILE A 137 -3.46 0.28 16.92
C ILE A 137 -4.29 1.52 17.25
N LEU A 138 -4.39 2.47 16.32
CA LEU A 138 -5.08 3.75 16.52
C LEU A 138 -6.59 3.61 16.68
N HIS A 139 -7.18 2.59 16.07
CA HIS A 139 -8.60 2.27 16.24
C HIS A 139 -8.85 1.25 17.38
N LEU A 140 -7.89 1.04 18.30
CA LEU A 140 -8.00 0.11 19.44
C LEU A 140 -8.43 -1.32 19.04
N GLY A 141 -8.01 -1.77 17.86
CA GLY A 141 -8.39 -3.05 17.27
C GLY A 141 -9.72 -3.03 16.49
N PHE A 142 -10.56 -2.02 16.68
CA PHE A 142 -11.83 -1.83 15.97
C PHE A 142 -11.61 -1.14 14.63
N VAL A 143 -11.01 -1.85 13.67
CA VAL A 143 -11.04 -1.37 12.28
C VAL A 143 -12.49 -1.46 11.79
N PRO A 144 -13.16 -0.34 11.47
CA PRO A 144 -14.55 -0.40 11.01
C PRO A 144 -14.64 -1.31 9.79
N LYS A 145 -15.49 -2.33 9.90
CA LYS A 145 -15.81 -3.23 8.79
C LYS A 145 -16.48 -2.37 7.71
N GLN A 146 -15.85 -2.30 6.53
CA GLN A 146 -16.46 -1.63 5.37
C GLN A 146 -17.79 -2.32 5.05
N LYS A 147 -18.86 -1.53 4.87
CA LYS A 147 -20.19 -2.00 4.43
C LYS A 147 -20.12 -2.56 3.01
#